data_AF-A0A7U7GFL4-F1
#
_entry.id   AF-A0A7U7GFL4-F1
#
_cell.length_a   1.000
_cell.length_b   1.000
_cell.length_c   1.000
_cell.angle_alpha   90.00
_cell.angle_beta   90.00
_cell.angle_gamma   90.00
#
_symmetry.space_group_name_H-M   'P 1'
#
loop_
_entity.id
_entity.type
_entity.pdbx_description
1 polymer ?
#
loop_
_entity_poly.entity_id
_entity_poly.type
_entity_poly.pdbx_seq_one_letter_code
_entity_poly.pdbx_strand_id
1 'polypeptide(L)'
;MPAPSDLALPDQAAPSAEASATAERRESYRLHFPYAERPRLLIGSRDYEVVDCSTHGVRYIITPLPTLAPGDWIQGSLKFRRQPQMSIRGSIVRIQDGEIALYMPDSEIPFSTLWSQERYLLTHYPMRKK
;
A
#
# COMPACT_ATOMS: atom_id res chain seq x y z
N MET A 1 67.02 4.00 -16.27
CA MET A 1 65.98 4.58 -17.15
C MET A 1 64.68 3.84 -16.90
N PRO A 2 63.66 4.44 -16.27
CA PRO A 2 62.37 3.79 -16.04
C PRO A 2 61.30 4.23 -17.06
N ALA A 3 60.50 3.26 -17.50
CA ALA A 3 59.10 3.41 -17.93
C ALA A 3 58.23 2.73 -16.84
N PRO A 4 56.88 2.82 -16.80
CA PRO A 4 55.95 3.44 -17.76
C PRO A 4 54.92 4.39 -17.13
N SER A 5 54.16 5.06 -18.02
CA SER A 5 52.85 5.64 -17.74
C SER A 5 51.89 4.60 -17.16
N ASP A 6 51.22 4.91 -16.06
CA ASP A 6 49.81 4.52 -15.91
C ASP A 6 49.06 5.42 -14.93
N LEU A 7 47.82 5.65 -15.32
CA LEU A 7 46.77 6.41 -14.67
C LEU A 7 46.38 5.72 -13.35
N ALA A 8 46.33 6.42 -12.22
CA ALA A 8 45.46 6.04 -11.10
C ALA A 8 45.30 7.19 -10.09
N LEU A 9 44.09 7.77 -10.05
CA LEU A 9 43.57 8.46 -8.86
C LEU A 9 43.39 7.45 -7.71
N PRO A 10 43.61 7.85 -6.45
CA PRO A 10 42.94 7.24 -5.32
C PRO A 10 41.92 8.21 -4.70
N ASP A 11 40.65 7.80 -4.84
CA ASP A 11 39.71 7.50 -3.75
C ASP A 11 39.96 8.18 -2.37
N GLN A 12 38.99 9.00 -1.95
CA GLN A 12 38.29 8.95 -0.64
C GLN A 12 37.88 10.33 -0.11
N ALA A 13 36.57 10.56 -0.02
CA ALA A 13 35.85 10.96 1.20
C ALA A 13 34.48 11.53 0.85
N ALA A 14 33.47 10.66 0.80
CA ALA A 14 32.10 11.08 1.06
C ALA A 14 31.97 11.59 2.51
N PRO A 15 31.10 12.56 2.75
CA PRO A 15 30.10 12.30 3.77
C PRO A 15 28.70 12.52 3.19
N SER A 16 28.00 11.40 3.04
CA SER A 16 26.62 11.21 3.52
C SER A 16 25.69 12.42 3.47
N ALA A 17 25.25 12.79 2.26
CA ALA A 17 24.11 13.68 2.05
C ALA A 17 23.00 13.01 1.21
N GLU A 18 22.94 11.67 1.19
CA GLU A 18 21.87 10.91 0.52
C GLU A 18 20.77 10.47 1.49
N ALA A 19 20.54 11.24 2.56
CA ALA A 19 19.41 11.02 3.49
C ALA A 19 18.12 11.71 3.04
N SER A 20 18.00 12.10 1.77
CA SER A 20 16.82 12.82 1.26
C SER A 20 16.29 12.29 -0.08
N ALA A 21 16.66 11.07 -0.49
CA ALA A 21 16.20 10.48 -1.76
C ALA A 21 15.29 9.24 -1.60
N THR A 22 14.86 8.91 -0.37
CA THR A 22 13.99 7.74 -0.10
C THR A 22 12.63 8.09 0.51
N ALA A 23 12.30 9.37 0.65
CA ALA A 23 11.01 9.83 1.17
C ALA A 23 9.94 10.07 0.08
N GLU A 24 10.34 10.28 -1.17
CA GLU A 24 9.43 10.79 -2.22
C GLU A 24 8.52 9.74 -2.90
N ARG A 25 8.78 8.43 -2.77
CA ARG A 25 7.97 7.40 -3.47
C ARG A 25 6.67 7.01 -2.75
N ARG A 26 6.23 7.71 -1.71
CA ARG A 26 5.05 7.31 -0.89
C ARG A 26 3.96 8.36 -0.71
N GLU A 27 3.86 9.34 -1.59
CA GLU A 27 2.64 10.17 -1.70
C GLU A 27 1.52 9.47 -2.50
N SER A 28 1.29 8.18 -2.24
CA SER A 28 0.05 7.56 -2.72
C SER A 28 -1.08 8.12 -1.87
N TYR A 29 -1.99 8.87 -2.48
CA TYR A 29 -3.23 9.30 -1.84
C TYR A 29 -3.93 8.08 -1.22
N ARG A 30 -4.17 8.12 0.10
CA ARG A 30 -4.78 7.04 0.88
C ARG A 30 -6.12 7.48 1.41
N LEU A 31 -7.13 6.67 1.12
CA LEU A 31 -8.47 6.85 1.65
C LEU A 31 -8.65 5.96 2.88
N HIS A 32 -8.85 6.60 4.03
CA HIS A 32 -9.16 5.92 5.28
C HIS A 32 -10.68 5.75 5.43
N PHE A 33 -11.11 4.53 5.75
CA PHE A 33 -12.53 4.23 5.94
C PHE A 33 -12.89 4.23 7.43
N PRO A 34 -13.98 4.92 7.83
CA PRO A 34 -14.56 4.74 9.15
C PRO A 34 -15.10 3.32 9.28
N TYR A 35 -15.16 2.80 10.52
CA TYR A 35 -15.59 1.42 10.80
C TYR A 35 -16.89 1.01 10.08
N ALA A 36 -17.89 1.90 10.04
CA ALA A 36 -19.19 1.64 9.42
C ALA A 36 -19.15 1.50 7.88
N GLU A 37 -18.10 1.99 7.22
CA GLU A 37 -17.97 2.00 5.75
C GLU A 37 -16.76 1.21 5.25
N ARG A 38 -16.12 0.42 6.11
CA ARG A 38 -14.96 -0.38 5.73
C ARG A 38 -15.32 -1.33 4.57
N PRO A 39 -14.59 -1.27 3.45
CA PRO A 39 -14.72 -2.25 2.37
C PRO A 39 -14.38 -3.65 2.88
N ARG A 40 -14.87 -4.67 2.17
CA ARG A 40 -14.52 -6.07 2.46
C ARG A 40 -13.60 -6.61 1.37
N LEU A 41 -12.50 -7.21 1.78
CA LEU A 41 -11.61 -7.96 0.92
C LEU A 41 -11.91 -9.45 1.06
N LEU A 42 -12.43 -10.05 0.01
CA LEU A 42 -12.72 -11.48 -0.06
C LEU A 42 -11.49 -12.22 -0.60
N ILE A 43 -10.92 -13.14 0.16
CA ILE A 43 -9.82 -14.00 -0.25
C ILE A 43 -10.24 -15.44 -0.01
N GLY A 44 -10.41 -16.21 -1.08
CA GLY A 44 -11.01 -17.54 -1.01
C GLY A 44 -12.42 -17.48 -0.42
N SER A 45 -12.63 -18.14 0.71
CA SER A 45 -13.91 -18.17 1.45
C SER A 45 -13.97 -17.21 2.64
N ARG A 46 -12.94 -16.39 2.86
CA ARG A 46 -12.83 -15.47 4.00
C ARG A 46 -13.02 -14.03 3.56
N ASP A 47 -13.67 -13.23 4.40
CA ASP A 47 -13.77 -11.80 4.24
C ASP A 47 -12.97 -11.06 5.32
N TYR A 48 -12.28 -10.01 4.89
CA TYR A 48 -11.43 -9.17 5.74
C TYR A 48 -11.85 -7.71 5.63
N GLU A 49 -11.82 -6.99 6.74
CA GLU A 49 -12.15 -5.56 6.75
C GLU A 49 -10.97 -4.73 6.24
N VAL A 50 -11.22 -3.86 5.26
CA VAL A 50 -10.22 -2.93 4.74
C VAL A 50 -10.26 -1.64 5.55
N VAL A 51 -9.11 -1.26 6.11
CA VAL A 51 -8.94 -0.04 6.92
C VAL A 51 -8.69 1.17 6.03
N ASP A 52 -7.82 1.01 5.03
CA ASP A 52 -7.54 2.02 4.02
C ASP A 52 -7.10 1.40 2.71
N CYS A 53 -7.23 2.19 1.65
CA CYS A 53 -6.71 1.84 0.35
C CYS A 53 -6.13 3.06 -0.38
N SER A 54 -5.22 2.79 -1.29
CA SER A 54 -4.70 3.69 -2.31
C SER A 54 -4.83 3.02 -3.67
N THR A 55 -4.42 3.70 -4.73
CA THR A 55 -4.47 3.17 -6.11
C THR A 55 -3.81 1.79 -6.23
N HIS A 56 -2.66 1.59 -5.58
CA HIS A 56 -1.89 0.34 -5.64
C HIS A 56 -1.69 -0.33 -4.28
N GLY A 57 -2.37 0.14 -3.24
CA GLY A 57 -2.16 -0.34 -1.88
C GLY A 57 -3.48 -0.61 -1.17
N VAL A 58 -3.55 -1.70 -0.42
CA VAL A 58 -4.71 -1.99 0.43
C VAL A 58 -4.21 -2.42 1.79
N ARG A 59 -4.78 -1.84 2.84
CA ARG A 59 -4.53 -2.27 4.21
C ARG A 59 -5.81 -2.86 4.79
N TYR A 60 -5.72 -4.09 5.29
CA TYR A 60 -6.85 -4.80 5.83
C TYR A 60 -6.51 -5.50 7.14
N ILE A 61 -7.52 -5.68 7.99
CA ILE A 61 -7.43 -6.34 9.28
C ILE A 61 -7.51 -7.84 9.05
N ILE A 62 -6.63 -8.58 9.72
CA ILE A 62 -6.59 -10.01 9.65
C ILE A 62 -6.81 -10.63 11.02
N THR A 63 -7.86 -11.43 11.16
CA THR A 63 -8.21 -12.07 12.43
C THR A 63 -8.97 -13.37 12.17
N PRO A 64 -8.47 -14.55 12.61
CA PRO A 64 -7.14 -14.79 13.20
C PRO A 64 -6.01 -14.69 12.16
N LEU A 65 -4.77 -14.46 12.61
CA LEU A 65 -3.57 -14.36 11.77
C LEU A 65 -3.33 -15.71 11.05
N PRO A 66 -3.50 -15.82 9.72
CA PRO A 66 -3.04 -16.99 8.98
C PRO A 66 -1.50 -16.96 8.87
N THR A 67 -0.94 -18.08 8.41
CA THR A 67 0.48 -18.26 8.08
C THR A 67 0.86 -17.50 6.80
N LEU A 68 0.66 -16.19 6.77
CA LEU A 68 1.09 -15.31 5.70
C LEU A 68 2.42 -14.66 6.05
N ALA A 69 3.31 -14.55 5.09
CA ALA A 69 4.59 -13.89 5.21
C ALA A 69 4.69 -12.69 4.24
N PRO A 70 5.48 -11.65 4.58
CA PRO A 70 5.87 -10.64 3.60
C PRO A 70 6.49 -11.28 2.37
N GLY A 71 6.05 -10.85 1.18
CA GLY A 71 6.40 -11.44 -0.11
C GLY A 71 5.35 -12.39 -0.68
N ASP A 72 4.44 -12.91 0.15
CA ASP A 72 3.37 -13.79 -0.33
C ASP A 72 2.41 -13.04 -1.25
N TRP A 73 1.96 -13.72 -2.30
CA TRP A 73 0.98 -13.20 -3.24
C TRP A 73 -0.43 -13.57 -2.80
N ILE A 74 -1.30 -12.57 -2.78
CA ILE A 74 -2.71 -12.71 -2.50
C ILE A 74 -3.49 -12.35 -3.75
N GLN A 75 -4.45 -13.20 -4.07
CA GLN A 75 -5.49 -12.92 -5.04
C GLN A 75 -6.84 -12.97 -4.34
N GLY A 76 -7.65 -11.96 -4.59
CA GLY A 76 -8.95 -11.85 -3.97
C GLY A 76 -9.85 -10.90 -4.73
N SER A 77 -10.91 -10.47 -4.07
CA SER A 77 -11.79 -9.47 -4.60
C SER A 77 -12.15 -8.43 -3.55
N LEU A 78 -11.98 -7.17 -3.91
CA LEU A 78 -12.36 -6.04 -3.10
C LEU A 78 -13.81 -5.67 -3.39
N LYS A 79 -14.63 -5.63 -2.33
CA LYS A 79 -16.04 -5.27 -2.39
C LYS A 79 -16.27 -4.03 -1.54
N PHE A 80 -16.45 -2.89 -2.20
CA PHE A 80 -16.96 -1.69 -1.56
C PHE A 80 -18.47 -1.81 -1.31
N ARG A 81 -19.00 -1.15 -0.28
CA ARG A 81 -20.43 -1.28 0.10
C ARG A 81 -21.40 -0.89 -1.02
N ARG A 82 -21.02 0.04 -1.89
CA ARG A 82 -21.89 0.63 -2.93
C ARG A 82 -21.33 0.49 -4.35
N GLN A 83 -20.31 -0.34 -4.55
CA GLN A 83 -19.73 -0.57 -5.87
C GLN A 83 -19.68 -2.06 -6.20
N PRO A 84 -19.60 -2.41 -7.49
CA PRO A 84 -19.32 -3.77 -7.89
C PRO A 84 -18.03 -4.28 -7.24
N GLN A 85 -18.00 -5.60 -7.05
CA GLN A 85 -16.80 -6.30 -6.62
C GLN A 85 -15.74 -6.23 -7.71
N MET A 86 -14.49 -5.96 -7.32
CA MET A 86 -13.35 -5.93 -8.22
C MET A 86 -12.32 -6.99 -7.82
N SER A 87 -11.79 -7.72 -8.79
CA SER A 87 -10.70 -8.66 -8.54
C SER A 87 -9.40 -7.88 -8.35
N ILE A 88 -8.63 -8.27 -7.33
CA ILE A 88 -7.32 -7.69 -7.05
C ILE A 88 -6.28 -8.77 -6.85
N ARG A 89 -5.05 -8.47 -7.23
CA ARG A 89 -3.87 -9.29 -6.95
C ARG A 89 -2.73 -8.41 -6.45
N GLY A 90 -2.11 -8.83 -5.37
CA GLY A 90 -0.99 -8.09 -4.79
C GLY A 90 -0.07 -8.95 -3.94
N SER A 91 1.09 -8.41 -3.59
CA SER A 91 2.03 -9.02 -2.66
C SER A 91 1.97 -8.35 -1.30
N ILE A 92 2.17 -9.14 -0.24
CA ILE A 92 2.22 -8.63 1.12
C ILE A 92 3.53 -7.88 1.32
N VAL A 93 3.46 -6.60 1.64
CA VAL A 93 4.66 -5.79 1.91
C VAL A 93 4.97 -5.69 3.40
N ARG A 94 3.95 -5.83 4.27
CA ARG A 94 4.11 -5.72 5.72
C ARG A 94 2.93 -6.38 6.44
N ILE A 95 3.23 -7.02 7.58
CA ILE A 95 2.25 -7.53 8.53
C ILE A 95 2.61 -6.92 9.90
N GLN A 96 1.68 -6.22 10.53
CA GLN A 96 1.91 -5.61 11.84
C GLN A 96 0.58 -5.38 12.56
N ASP A 97 0.54 -5.56 13.88
CA ASP A 97 -0.60 -5.23 14.73
C ASP A 97 -1.94 -5.86 14.28
N GLY A 98 -1.88 -7.04 13.66
CA GLY A 98 -3.08 -7.69 13.11
C GLY A 98 -3.61 -7.06 11.82
N GLU A 99 -2.83 -6.19 11.17
CA GLU A 99 -3.10 -5.61 9.86
C GLU A 99 -2.09 -6.10 8.83
N ILE A 100 -2.53 -6.23 7.59
CA ILE A 100 -1.69 -6.53 6.43
C ILE A 100 -1.74 -5.37 5.46
N ALA A 101 -0.56 -4.89 5.06
CA ALA A 101 -0.40 -4.01 3.93
C ALA A 101 -0.08 -4.83 2.68
N LEU A 102 -0.96 -4.73 1.70
CA LEU A 102 -0.86 -5.34 0.38
C LEU A 102 -0.45 -4.29 -0.64
N TYR A 103 0.51 -4.62 -1.48
CA TYR A 103 0.89 -3.84 -2.65
C TYR A 103 0.44 -4.56 -3.92
N MET A 104 -0.23 -3.85 -4.81
CA MET A 104 -0.84 -4.40 -6.02
C MET A 104 -0.14 -3.79 -7.25
N PRO A 105 0.91 -4.44 -7.78
CA PRO A 105 1.59 -3.95 -8.99
C PRO A 105 0.78 -4.23 -10.26
N ASP A 106 0.05 -5.35 -10.29
CA ASP A 106 -0.70 -5.83 -11.46
C ASP A 106 -2.21 -5.54 -11.36
N SER A 107 -2.63 -4.81 -10.34
CA SER A 107 -4.03 -4.46 -10.10
C SER A 107 -4.08 -3.06 -9.50
N GLU A 108 -5.06 -2.27 -9.90
CA GLU A 108 -5.23 -0.92 -9.39
C GLU A 108 -6.69 -0.65 -9.04
N ILE A 109 -6.87 0.21 -8.05
CA ILE A 109 -8.16 0.79 -7.73
C ILE A 109 -8.30 2.06 -8.58
N PRO A 110 -9.27 2.12 -9.50
CA PRO A 110 -9.48 3.29 -10.33
C PRO A 110 -9.60 4.55 -9.47
N PHE A 111 -8.92 5.62 -9.88
CA PHE A 111 -8.97 6.89 -9.15
C PHE A 111 -10.41 7.41 -8.99
N SER A 112 -11.27 7.21 -10.01
CA SER A 112 -12.69 7.53 -9.96
C SER A 112 -13.44 6.79 -8.83
N THR A 113 -13.07 5.54 -8.55
CA THR A 113 -13.60 4.76 -7.44
C THR A 113 -13.14 5.37 -6.12
N LEU A 114 -11.85 5.64 -5.94
CA LEU A 114 -11.33 6.26 -4.72
C LEU A 114 -11.98 7.62 -4.45
N TRP A 115 -12.06 8.47 -5.47
CA TRP A 115 -12.69 9.79 -5.38
C TRP A 115 -14.18 9.71 -5.05
N SER A 116 -14.89 8.75 -5.65
CA SER A 116 -16.30 8.49 -5.34
C SER A 116 -16.50 8.07 -3.87
N GLN A 117 -15.63 7.19 -3.36
CA GLN A 117 -15.64 6.80 -1.95
C GLN A 117 -15.32 7.99 -1.04
N GLU A 118 -14.28 8.76 -1.34
CA GLU A 118 -13.90 9.96 -0.56
C GLU A 118 -15.06 10.95 -0.48
N ARG A 119 -15.64 11.32 -1.62
CA ARG A 119 -16.74 12.28 -1.67
C ARG A 119 -17.94 11.80 -0.87
N TYR A 120 -18.25 10.51 -0.94
CA TYR A 120 -19.30 9.90 -0.12
C TYR A 120 -18.98 9.98 1.37
N LEU A 121 -17.74 9.65 1.77
CA LEU A 121 -17.30 9.74 3.15
C LEU A 121 -17.34 11.17 3.68
N LEU A 122 -16.88 12.16 2.91
CA LEU A 122 -16.95 13.57 3.30
C LEU A 122 -18.40 14.08 3.46
N THR A 123 -19.32 13.55 2.66
CA THR A 123 -20.74 13.95 2.68
C THR A 123 -21.51 13.30 3.84
N HIS A 124 -21.29 12.01 4.10
CA HIS A 124 -22.07 11.22 5.06
C HIS A 124 -21.38 11.02 6.42
N TYR A 125 -20.06 11.15 6.45
CA TYR A 125 -19.22 11.04 7.65
C TYR A 125 -18.31 12.28 7.74
N PRO A 126 -18.87 13.50 7.81
CA PRO A 126 -18.06 14.67 8.10
C PRO A 126 -17.38 14.39 9.44
N MET A 127 -16.07 14.16 9.42
CA MET A 127 -15.32 13.93 10.65
C MET A 127 -15.59 15.12 11.56
N ARG A 128 -16.41 14.91 12.60
CA ARG A 128 -16.51 15.85 13.71
C ARG A 128 -15.13 15.85 14.34
N LYS A 129 -14.30 16.83 13.95
CA LYS A 129 -13.13 17.22 14.72
C LYS A 129 -13.65 17.51 16.12
N LYS A 130 -13.32 16.64 17.06
CA LYS A 130 -13.51 16.90 18.48
C LYS A 130 -12.26 17.58 19.00
#